data_AF-A0A6B0V7Q5-F1
#
_entry.id   AF-A0A6B0V7Q5-F1
#
_cell.length_a   1.000
_cell.length_b   1.000
_cell.length_c   1.000
_cell.angle_alpha   90.00
_cell.angle_beta   90.00
_cell.angle_gamma   90.00
#
_symmetry.space_group_name_H-M   'P 1'
#
loop_
_entity.id
_entity.type
_entity.pdbx_description
1 polymer ?
#
loop_
_entity_poly.entity_id
_entity_poly.type
_entity_poly.pdbx_seq_one_letter_code
_entity_poly.pdbx_strand_id
1 'polypeptide(L)'
;MTMLLQIQREQMMRSSPTPAGSTPPRDYLRLSLSVPVFSGYADSKSVAMFVSELRDYQAASGIDDETILTRLLPVALTDSAALWRQRQTKLTSMSDFEARFRTEFLPPDYSRRIRDELRARTQHPEESLIEFVRALQGLYDIADAAAPDAEKVQRAIRQSHPRFHPHLRGRTIKNFDEMAREAITIQADILAELRYSPHPPQNMTLEPSFAWSGNAHVHRVKREPDDFNQASVPRALDPRAYESQALDPRAYESRRCSGYEGIHSQRYRPSIDQDDFLASGPVTRSLGEARKSGTPHEAD
;
A
#
# COMPACT_ATOMS: atom_id res chain seq x y z
N MET A 1 -32.06 53.26 70.72
CA MET A 1 -32.67 52.09 70.07
C MET A 1 -32.43 52.22 68.56
N THR A 2 -31.14 52.20 68.18
CA THR A 2 -30.66 52.75 66.90
C THR A 2 -29.28 52.19 66.55
N MET A 3 -29.02 50.93 66.89
CA MET A 3 -27.74 50.25 66.62
C MET A 3 -27.95 48.80 66.12
N LEU A 4 -29.15 48.46 65.65
CA LEU A 4 -29.48 47.13 65.13
C LEU A 4 -30.08 47.13 63.71
N LEU A 5 -30.15 48.30 63.07
CA LEU A 5 -30.63 48.46 61.69
C LEU A 5 -29.54 48.91 60.69
N GLN A 6 -28.32 49.19 61.17
CA GLN A 6 -27.20 49.56 60.30
C GLN A 6 -26.47 48.32 59.74
N ILE A 7 -26.35 47.25 60.55
CA ILE A 7 -25.62 46.02 60.18
C ILE A 7 -26.40 45.19 59.13
N GLN A 8 -27.72 45.31 59.11
CA GLN A 8 -28.56 44.58 58.15
C GLN A 8 -28.64 45.25 56.77
N ARG A 9 -28.13 46.49 56.63
CA ARG A 9 -28.06 47.20 55.35
C ARG A 9 -26.70 47.01 54.64
N GLU A 10 -25.64 46.68 55.38
CA GLU A 10 -24.33 46.30 54.80
C GLU A 10 -24.23 44.83 54.40
N GLN A 11 -25.13 43.96 54.90
CA GLN A 11 -25.20 42.55 54.47
C GLN A 11 -26.05 42.31 53.21
N MET A 12 -26.81 43.30 52.74
CA MET A 12 -27.54 43.22 51.46
C MET A 12 -26.73 43.74 50.25
N MET A 13 -25.48 44.15 50.43
CA MET A 13 -24.56 44.59 49.36
C MET A 13 -23.36 43.64 49.16
N ARG A 14 -23.45 42.39 49.64
CA ARG A 14 -22.42 41.35 49.43
C ARG A 14 -23.06 40.05 48.94
N SER A 15 -23.61 40.06 47.74
CA SER A 15 -23.88 38.84 46.97
C SER A 15 -24.30 39.20 45.55
N SER A 16 -23.31 39.52 44.73
CA SER A 16 -23.40 39.30 43.29
C SER A 16 -22.02 38.88 42.82
N PRO A 17 -21.65 37.59 42.91
CA PRO A 17 -20.71 37.08 41.94
C PRO A 17 -21.43 37.11 40.60
N THR A 18 -21.06 38.10 39.79
CA THR A 18 -21.17 38.06 38.34
C THR A 18 -20.93 36.61 37.90
N PRO A 19 -21.84 35.95 37.16
CA PRO A 19 -21.49 34.68 36.55
C PRO A 19 -20.33 34.99 35.60
N ALA A 20 -19.15 34.53 36.00
CA ALA A 20 -17.98 34.47 35.16
C ALA A 20 -18.43 33.96 33.79
N GLY A 21 -18.00 34.66 32.74
CA GLY A 21 -18.33 34.32 31.37
C GLY A 21 -18.29 32.83 31.19
N SER A 22 -19.47 32.25 30.93
CA SER A 22 -19.60 30.93 30.36
C SER A 22 -18.86 30.99 29.04
N THR A 23 -17.57 30.67 29.06
CA THR A 23 -16.89 30.17 27.87
C THR A 23 -17.80 29.08 27.35
N PRO A 24 -18.35 29.20 26.11
CA PRO A 24 -19.10 28.10 25.56
C PRO A 24 -18.21 26.85 25.69
N PRO A 25 -18.77 25.68 26.07
CA PRO A 25 -18.00 24.45 26.04
C PRO A 25 -17.34 24.44 24.68
N ARG A 26 -15.99 24.39 24.64
CA ARG A 26 -15.31 24.14 23.38
C ARG A 26 -16.03 22.93 22.81
N ASP A 27 -16.57 23.07 21.60
CA ASP A 27 -17.16 21.95 20.88
C ASP A 27 -16.03 20.95 20.67
N TYR A 28 -15.81 20.11 21.69
CA TYR A 28 -14.96 18.94 21.59
C TYR A 28 -15.72 18.09 20.61
N LEU A 29 -15.26 18.10 19.35
CA LEU A 29 -15.67 17.14 18.35
C LEU A 29 -15.68 15.80 19.05
N ARG A 30 -16.87 15.25 19.32
CA ARG A 30 -17.00 13.92 19.89
C ARG A 30 -16.62 12.97 18.78
N LEU A 31 -15.33 12.70 18.67
CA LEU A 31 -14.81 11.74 17.71
C LEU A 31 -15.34 10.37 18.12
N SER A 32 -16.29 9.84 17.36
CA SER A 32 -16.71 8.45 17.46
C SER A 32 -15.61 7.58 16.86
N LEU A 33 -14.57 7.32 17.64
CA LEU A 33 -13.44 6.50 17.21
C LEU A 33 -13.82 5.02 17.33
N SER A 34 -13.69 4.28 16.23
CA SER A 34 -13.80 2.82 16.27
C SER A 34 -12.55 2.23 16.89
N VAL A 35 -12.71 1.34 17.86
CA VAL A 35 -11.58 0.57 18.41
C VAL A 35 -11.06 -0.37 17.32
N PRO A 36 -9.75 -0.35 17.02
CA PRO A 36 -9.17 -1.29 16.08
C PRO A 36 -9.19 -2.71 16.67
N VAL A 37 -9.54 -3.69 15.83
CA VAL A 37 -9.65 -5.10 16.23
C VAL A 37 -8.71 -5.96 15.38
N PHE A 38 -8.16 -7.01 16.00
CA PHE A 38 -7.33 -8.03 15.34
C PHE A 38 -7.59 -9.43 15.90
N SER A 39 -7.82 -10.43 15.04
CA SER A 39 -8.16 -11.83 15.41
C SER A 39 -6.97 -12.79 15.42
N GLY A 40 -5.81 -12.36 14.90
CA GLY A 40 -4.58 -13.15 14.87
C GLY A 40 -4.35 -13.86 13.53
N TYR A 41 -4.06 -15.16 13.55
CA TYR A 41 -3.60 -15.87 12.35
C TYR A 41 -4.62 -15.98 11.21
N ALA A 42 -5.90 -15.88 11.53
CA ALA A 42 -6.99 -15.92 10.56
C ALA A 42 -7.47 -14.53 10.14
N ASP A 43 -6.80 -13.47 10.61
CA ASP A 43 -7.20 -12.11 10.28
C ASP A 43 -6.85 -11.78 8.83
N SER A 44 -7.80 -11.14 8.13
CA SER A 44 -7.54 -10.58 6.81
C SER A 44 -6.65 -9.34 6.88
N LYS A 45 -6.61 -8.64 8.01
CA LYS A 45 -5.79 -7.44 8.23
C LYS A 45 -4.34 -7.86 8.50
N SER A 46 -3.38 -7.11 7.96
CA SER A 46 -1.97 -7.35 8.26
C SER A 46 -1.58 -6.82 9.65
N VAL A 47 -0.55 -7.41 10.26
CA VAL A 47 0.04 -6.94 11.52
C VAL A 47 0.44 -5.46 11.44
N ALA A 48 1.01 -5.04 10.32
CA ALA A 48 1.41 -3.64 10.11
C ALA A 48 0.20 -2.69 10.09
N MET A 49 -0.90 -3.10 9.46
CA MET A 49 -2.15 -2.32 9.44
C MET A 49 -2.73 -2.15 10.83
N PHE A 50 -2.86 -3.25 11.59
CA PHE A 50 -3.40 -3.17 12.94
C PHE A 50 -2.56 -2.28 13.86
N VAL A 51 -1.22 -2.40 13.79
CA VAL A 51 -0.32 -1.54 14.59
C VAL A 51 -0.48 -0.07 14.20
N SER A 52 -0.61 0.24 12.90
CA SER A 52 -0.86 1.62 12.43
C SER A 52 -2.18 2.15 12.97
N GLU A 53 -3.28 1.41 12.80
CA GLU A 53 -4.60 1.83 13.30
C GLU A 53 -4.61 2.02 14.82
N LEU A 54 -3.88 1.18 15.54
CA LEU A 54 -3.74 1.31 17.00
C LEU A 54 -3.00 2.60 17.39
N ARG A 55 -1.97 2.98 16.63
CA ARG A 55 -1.25 4.25 16.83
C ARG A 55 -2.10 5.46 16.43
N ASP A 56 -2.84 5.37 15.34
CA ASP A 56 -3.75 6.42 14.90
C ASP A 56 -4.89 6.63 15.91
N TYR A 57 -5.46 5.53 16.43
CA TYR A 57 -6.44 5.55 17.50
C TYR A 57 -5.85 6.17 18.77
N GLN A 58 -4.63 5.80 19.16
CA GLN A 58 -3.94 6.37 20.31
C GLN A 58 -3.77 7.89 20.16
N ALA A 59 -3.27 8.35 19.02
CA ALA A 59 -3.05 9.76 18.73
C ALA A 59 -4.36 10.56 18.71
N ALA A 60 -5.42 10.01 18.11
CA ALA A 60 -6.72 10.68 18.02
C ALA A 60 -7.47 10.73 19.35
N SER A 61 -7.34 9.70 20.19
CA SER A 61 -8.01 9.61 21.49
C SER A 61 -7.23 10.26 22.64
N GLY A 62 -5.93 10.52 22.45
CA GLY A 62 -5.07 11.13 23.48
C GLY A 62 -4.80 10.20 24.67
N ILE A 63 -4.96 8.89 24.50
CA ILE A 63 -4.71 7.90 25.56
C ILE A 63 -3.23 7.53 25.64
N ASP A 64 -2.78 7.28 26.86
CA ASP A 64 -1.41 6.90 27.16
C ASP A 64 -1.16 5.41 26.91
N ASP A 65 0.13 5.04 26.78
CA ASP A 65 0.57 3.66 26.53
C ASP A 65 0.03 2.69 27.59
N GLU A 66 -0.01 3.07 28.87
CA GLU A 66 -0.49 2.18 29.93
C GLU A 66 -1.98 1.85 29.74
N THR A 67 -2.80 2.84 29.39
CA THR A 67 -4.22 2.64 29.08
C THR A 67 -4.41 1.74 27.86
N ILE A 68 -3.62 1.92 26.79
CA ILE A 68 -3.66 1.03 25.62
C ILE A 68 -3.41 -0.41 26.03
N LEU A 69 -2.30 -0.66 26.74
CA LEU A 69 -1.83 -2.01 27.06
C LEU A 69 -2.77 -2.73 28.05
N THR A 70 -3.30 -2.00 29.04
CA THR A 70 -4.09 -2.57 30.13
C THR A 70 -5.57 -2.66 29.81
N ARG A 71 -6.14 -1.69 29.09
CA ARG A 71 -7.59 -1.58 28.86
C ARG A 71 -7.99 -1.81 27.41
N LEU A 72 -7.25 -1.29 26.45
CA LEU A 72 -7.63 -1.38 25.03
C LEU A 72 -7.29 -2.74 24.42
N LEU A 73 -6.03 -3.20 24.54
CA LEU A 73 -5.58 -4.49 24.01
C LEU A 73 -6.44 -5.70 24.41
N PRO A 74 -6.96 -5.84 25.65
CA PRO A 74 -7.88 -6.92 25.99
C PRO A 74 -9.16 -6.98 25.14
N VAL A 75 -9.61 -5.83 24.63
CA VAL A 75 -10.84 -5.71 23.82
C VAL A 75 -10.51 -5.72 22.32
N ALA A 76 -9.38 -5.14 21.94
CA ALA A 76 -8.91 -5.06 20.57
C ALA A 76 -8.43 -6.41 20.01
N LEU A 77 -7.80 -7.25 20.84
CA LEU A 77 -7.30 -8.56 20.41
C LEU A 77 -8.38 -9.61 20.65
N THR A 78 -8.72 -10.34 19.59
CA THR A 78 -9.75 -11.39 19.56
C THR A 78 -9.14 -12.72 19.13
N ASP A 79 -9.89 -13.81 19.30
CA ASP A 79 -9.51 -15.17 18.89
C ASP A 79 -8.07 -15.57 19.28
N SER A 80 -7.23 -15.93 18.30
CA SER A 80 -5.86 -16.38 18.53
C SER A 80 -4.97 -15.26 19.09
N ALA A 81 -5.24 -14.01 18.74
CA ALA A 81 -4.53 -12.86 19.30
C ALA A 81 -4.88 -12.62 20.78
N ALA A 82 -6.14 -12.84 21.17
CA ALA A 82 -6.55 -12.79 22.57
C ALA A 82 -5.84 -13.87 23.41
N LEU A 83 -5.77 -15.10 22.89
CA LEU A 83 -5.08 -16.22 23.54
C LEU A 83 -3.58 -15.95 23.68
N TRP A 84 -2.94 -15.42 22.64
CA TRP A 84 -1.55 -14.99 22.70
C TRP A 84 -1.32 -13.95 23.80
N ARG A 85 -2.16 -12.91 23.85
CA ARG A 85 -2.07 -11.85 24.87
C ARG A 85 -2.15 -12.40 26.29
N GLN A 86 -3.08 -13.31 26.54
CA GLN A 86 -3.27 -13.93 27.87
C GLN A 86 -2.02 -14.70 28.34
N ARG A 87 -1.19 -15.19 27.41
CA ARG A 87 0.04 -15.92 27.70
C ARG A 87 1.27 -15.02 27.82
N GLN A 88 1.16 -13.75 27.44
CA GLN A 88 2.27 -12.81 27.55
C GLN A 88 2.52 -12.43 29.02
N THR A 89 3.80 -12.26 29.37
CA THR A 89 4.17 -11.52 30.58
C THR A 89 3.77 -10.04 30.42
N LYS A 90 3.78 -9.29 31.54
CA LYS A 90 3.36 -7.88 31.55
C LYS A 90 4.09 -7.10 30.43
N LEU A 91 3.30 -6.53 29.52
CA LEU A 91 3.76 -5.61 28.48
C LEU A 91 4.11 -4.28 29.13
N THR A 92 5.34 -3.80 28.95
CA THR A 92 5.87 -2.63 29.68
C THR A 92 5.77 -1.32 28.90
N SER A 93 5.69 -1.40 27.58
CA SER A 93 5.62 -0.25 26.67
C SER A 93 4.97 -0.66 25.36
N MET A 94 4.52 0.32 24.57
CA MET A 94 4.03 0.03 23.23
C MET A 94 5.11 -0.57 22.31
N SER A 95 6.38 -0.21 22.51
CA SER A 95 7.51 -0.80 21.78
C SER A 95 7.70 -2.29 22.10
N ASP A 96 7.63 -2.66 23.38
CA ASP A 96 7.69 -4.06 23.83
C ASP A 96 6.52 -4.89 23.27
N PHE A 97 5.32 -4.32 23.28
CA PHE A 97 4.16 -4.93 22.63
C PHE A 97 4.40 -5.15 21.13
N GLU A 98 4.76 -4.10 20.39
CA GLU A 98 4.99 -4.20 18.94
C GLU A 98 6.06 -5.24 18.58
N ALA A 99 7.15 -5.30 19.34
CA ALA A 99 8.22 -6.27 19.12
C ALA A 99 7.70 -7.70 19.28
N ARG A 100 7.08 -8.03 20.42
CA ARG A 100 6.56 -9.38 20.68
C ARG A 100 5.42 -9.76 19.75
N PHE A 101 4.55 -8.81 19.43
CA PHE A 101 3.42 -9.01 18.53
C PHE A 101 3.88 -9.32 17.12
N ARG A 102 4.89 -8.59 16.61
CA ARG A 102 5.53 -8.89 15.33
C ARG A 102 6.21 -10.26 15.35
N THR A 103 6.91 -10.63 16.42
CA THR A 103 7.54 -11.95 16.54
C THR A 103 6.56 -13.10 16.46
N GLU A 104 5.35 -12.94 17.02
CA GLU A 104 4.33 -14.00 16.99
C GLU A 104 3.61 -14.12 15.65
N PHE A 105 3.18 -12.98 15.11
CA PHE A 105 2.21 -12.95 13.99
C PHE A 105 2.86 -12.72 12.62
N LEU A 106 4.16 -12.41 12.56
CA LEU A 106 4.89 -12.36 11.29
C LEU A 106 5.66 -13.67 11.03
N PRO A 107 5.79 -14.08 9.75
CA PRO A 107 6.69 -15.16 9.37
C PRO A 107 8.15 -14.88 9.79
N PRO A 108 8.93 -15.91 10.19
CA PRO A 108 10.34 -15.73 10.58
C PRO A 108 11.22 -15.10 9.48
N ASP A 109 10.86 -15.31 8.22
CA ASP A 109 11.55 -14.79 7.04
C ASP A 109 10.88 -13.53 6.44
N TYR A 110 10.00 -12.87 7.19
CA TYR A 110 9.23 -11.71 6.73
C TYR A 110 10.08 -10.63 6.06
N SER A 111 11.20 -10.22 6.67
CA SER A 111 12.07 -9.19 6.09
C SER A 111 12.72 -9.60 4.76
N ARG A 112 12.92 -10.90 4.53
CA ARG A 112 13.35 -11.41 3.22
C ARG A 112 12.19 -11.39 2.23
N ARG A 113 11.02 -11.89 2.64
CA ARG A 113 9.81 -11.93 1.80
C ARG A 113 9.40 -10.56 1.30
N ILE A 114 9.41 -9.54 2.16
CA ILE A 114 9.10 -8.15 1.79
C ILE A 114 10.10 -7.59 0.77
N ARG A 115 11.39 -7.90 0.89
CA ARG A 115 12.39 -7.50 -0.11
C ARG A 115 12.19 -8.21 -1.44
N ASP A 116 11.82 -9.49 -1.42
CA ASP A 116 11.52 -10.26 -2.62
C ASP A 116 10.21 -9.76 -3.27
N GLU A 117 9.20 -9.39 -2.48
CA GLU A 117 7.97 -8.73 -2.94
C GLU A 117 8.28 -7.38 -3.61
N LEU A 118 9.09 -6.52 -2.98
CA LEU A 118 9.52 -5.24 -3.57
C LEU A 118 10.26 -5.44 -4.91
N ARG A 119 11.05 -6.52 -5.03
CA ARG A 119 11.74 -6.85 -6.29
C ARG A 119 10.78 -7.33 -7.38
N ALA A 120 9.82 -8.16 -7.01
CA ALA A 120 8.87 -8.76 -7.93
C ALA A 120 7.71 -7.83 -8.31
N ARG A 121 7.46 -6.78 -7.53
CA ARG A 121 6.34 -5.86 -7.73
C ARG A 121 6.42 -5.16 -9.09
N THR A 122 5.37 -5.30 -9.89
CA THR A 122 5.16 -4.57 -11.15
C THR A 122 3.74 -3.99 -11.16
N GLN A 123 3.54 -2.86 -11.83
CA GLN A 123 2.24 -2.19 -11.89
C GLN A 123 1.21 -3.06 -12.63
N HIS A 124 0.04 -3.26 -12.00
CA HIS A 124 -1.06 -4.00 -12.62
C HIS A 124 -1.76 -3.14 -13.72
N PRO A 125 -2.29 -3.73 -14.81
CA PRO A 125 -2.95 -2.97 -15.88
C PRO A 125 -4.15 -2.10 -15.47
N GLU A 126 -4.81 -2.48 -14.37
CA GLU A 126 -5.95 -1.76 -13.76
C GLU A 126 -5.56 -0.87 -12.58
N GLU A 127 -4.29 -0.91 -12.18
CA GLU A 127 -3.75 -0.07 -11.12
C GLU A 127 -3.27 1.26 -11.70
N SER A 128 -3.76 2.36 -11.13
CA SER A 128 -3.31 3.70 -11.52
C SER A 128 -1.84 3.92 -11.16
N LEU A 129 -1.18 4.84 -11.87
CA LEU A 129 0.22 5.14 -11.60
C LEU A 129 0.41 5.71 -10.18
N ILE A 130 -0.58 6.45 -9.67
CA ILE A 130 -0.57 6.97 -8.30
C ILE A 130 -0.68 5.84 -7.27
N GLU A 131 -1.64 4.92 -7.43
CA GLU A 131 -1.80 3.75 -6.55
C GLU A 131 -0.51 2.94 -6.49
N PHE A 132 0.09 2.68 -7.66
CA PHE A 132 1.33 1.94 -7.78
C PHE A 132 2.49 2.60 -7.04
N VAL A 133 2.69 3.92 -7.21
CA VAL A 133 3.75 4.67 -6.53
C VAL A 133 3.55 4.65 -5.02
N ARG A 134 2.32 4.84 -4.54
CA ARG A 134 2.03 4.78 -3.09
C ARG A 134 2.21 3.38 -2.50
N ALA A 135 1.87 2.35 -3.25
CA ALA A 135 2.12 0.97 -2.85
C ALA A 135 3.64 0.68 -2.76
N LEU A 136 4.42 1.12 -3.76
CA LEU A 136 5.89 0.99 -3.73
C LEU A 136 6.52 1.77 -2.57
N GLN A 137 6.04 2.98 -2.28
CA GLN A 137 6.50 3.76 -1.14
C GLN A 137 6.30 2.98 0.17
N GLY A 138 5.10 2.43 0.40
CA GLY A 138 4.83 1.62 1.59
C GLY A 138 5.67 0.34 1.67
N LEU A 139 6.02 -0.29 0.54
CA LEU A 139 6.95 -1.42 0.52
C LEU A 139 8.37 -0.99 0.88
N TYR A 140 8.84 0.16 0.38
CA TYR A 140 10.15 0.70 0.73
C TYR A 140 10.25 1.07 2.21
N ASP A 141 9.22 1.66 2.79
CA ASP A 141 9.20 2.02 4.21
C ASP A 141 9.42 0.82 5.13
N ILE A 142 9.00 -0.37 4.70
CA ILE A 142 9.17 -1.64 5.43
C ILE A 142 10.48 -2.34 5.04
N ALA A 143 10.79 -2.40 3.74
CA ALA A 143 11.88 -3.20 3.20
C ALA A 143 13.26 -2.54 3.36
N ASP A 144 13.32 -1.24 3.07
CA ASP A 144 14.56 -0.46 2.96
C ASP A 144 14.26 1.05 2.91
N ALA A 145 13.88 1.62 4.06
CA ALA A 145 13.52 3.04 4.16
C ALA A 145 14.70 3.96 3.78
N ALA A 146 15.94 3.49 4.02
CA ALA A 146 17.17 4.24 3.79
C ALA A 146 17.63 4.28 2.32
N ALA A 147 16.97 3.53 1.42
CA ALA A 147 17.31 3.54 0.00
C ALA A 147 17.25 4.97 -0.59
N PRO A 148 18.19 5.37 -1.46
CA PRO A 148 18.19 6.69 -2.09
C PRO A 148 16.94 6.92 -2.94
N ASP A 149 16.35 8.11 -2.87
CA ASP A 149 15.13 8.44 -3.63
C ASP A 149 15.32 8.28 -5.15
N ALA A 150 16.50 8.58 -5.67
CA ALA A 150 16.83 8.35 -7.07
C ALA A 150 16.73 6.86 -7.44
N GLU A 151 17.17 5.94 -6.58
CA GLU A 151 17.05 4.51 -6.83
C GLU A 151 15.59 4.07 -6.78
N LYS A 152 14.85 4.55 -5.76
CA LYS A 152 13.42 4.29 -5.58
C LYS A 152 12.63 4.68 -6.84
N VAL A 153 12.83 5.89 -7.35
CA VAL A 153 12.18 6.41 -8.57
C VAL A 153 12.57 5.61 -9.80
N GLN A 154 13.87 5.33 -9.99
CA GLN A 154 14.32 4.54 -11.15
C GLN A 154 13.72 3.13 -11.14
N ARG A 155 13.58 2.52 -9.96
CA ARG A 155 12.88 1.24 -9.81
C ARG A 155 11.41 1.36 -10.19
N ALA A 156 10.71 2.37 -9.68
CA ALA A 156 9.30 2.59 -10.01
C ALA A 156 9.08 2.79 -11.53
N ILE A 157 9.95 3.54 -12.21
CA ILE A 157 9.88 3.70 -13.67
C ILE A 157 10.02 2.34 -14.37
N ARG A 158 11.02 1.52 -14.00
CA ARG A 158 11.24 0.19 -14.60
C ARG A 158 10.07 -0.77 -14.35
N GLN A 159 9.47 -0.71 -13.16
CA GLN A 159 8.39 -1.61 -12.75
C GLN A 159 6.99 -1.08 -13.11
N SER A 160 6.89 0.15 -13.63
CA SER A 160 5.63 0.72 -14.12
C SER A 160 5.16 0.00 -15.38
N HIS A 161 3.85 0.05 -15.62
CA HIS A 161 3.23 -0.59 -16.78
C HIS A 161 3.73 0.11 -18.07
N PRO A 162 4.07 -0.63 -19.15
CA PRO A 162 4.69 -0.05 -20.36
C PRO A 162 3.95 1.13 -20.98
N ARG A 163 2.61 1.19 -20.84
CA ARG A 163 1.78 2.33 -21.26
C ARG A 163 2.26 3.69 -20.73
N PHE A 164 2.86 3.73 -19.54
CA PHE A 164 3.32 4.98 -18.92
C PHE A 164 4.76 5.34 -19.31
N HIS A 165 5.53 4.39 -19.86
CA HIS A 165 6.96 4.60 -20.18
C HIS A 165 7.21 5.76 -21.13
N PRO A 166 6.41 6.00 -22.21
CA PRO A 166 6.61 7.15 -23.08
C PRO A 166 6.50 8.49 -22.34
N HIS A 167 5.60 8.58 -21.36
CA HIS A 167 5.34 9.82 -20.61
C HIS A 167 6.32 10.00 -19.44
N LEU A 168 6.87 8.91 -18.91
CA LEU A 168 7.89 8.94 -17.85
C LEU A 168 9.30 9.21 -18.39
N ARG A 169 9.56 8.88 -19.66
CA ARG A 169 10.88 9.05 -20.28
C ARG A 169 11.27 10.53 -20.34
N GLY A 170 12.48 10.85 -19.87
CA GLY A 170 13.03 12.21 -19.92
C GLY A 170 12.55 13.15 -18.81
N ARG A 171 11.61 12.74 -17.95
CA ARG A 171 11.24 13.51 -16.76
C ARG A 171 12.29 13.35 -15.66
N THR A 172 12.66 14.45 -15.03
CA THR A 172 13.56 14.46 -13.86
C THR A 172 12.73 14.45 -12.58
N ILE A 173 12.49 13.26 -12.04
CA ILE A 173 11.69 13.05 -10.83
C ILE A 173 12.63 12.73 -9.67
N LYS A 174 12.57 13.50 -8.58
CA LYS A 174 13.52 13.40 -7.47
C LYS A 174 13.14 12.33 -6.45
N ASN A 175 11.84 12.18 -6.16
CA ASN A 175 11.32 11.28 -5.15
C ASN A 175 9.89 10.81 -5.46
N PHE A 176 9.34 9.92 -4.64
CA PHE A 176 8.00 9.36 -4.85
C PHE A 176 6.87 10.37 -4.70
N ASP A 177 7.02 11.42 -3.90
CA ASP A 177 5.98 12.45 -3.79
C ASP A 177 5.88 13.28 -5.06
N GLU A 178 7.03 13.62 -5.66
CA GLU A 178 7.06 14.25 -6.97
C GLU A 178 6.51 13.30 -8.04
N MET A 179 6.91 12.02 -8.01
CA MET A 179 6.38 11.02 -8.95
C MET A 179 4.85 10.88 -8.88
N ALA A 180 4.28 10.91 -7.68
CA ALA A 180 2.83 10.83 -7.49
C ALA A 180 2.09 12.07 -8.02
N ARG A 181 2.70 13.26 -7.92
CA ARG A 181 2.14 14.49 -8.53
C ARG A 181 2.22 14.42 -10.05
N GLU A 182 3.37 14.02 -10.59
CA GLU A 182 3.59 13.85 -12.02
C GLU A 182 2.66 12.78 -12.61
N ALA A 183 2.34 11.73 -11.86
CA ALA A 183 1.41 10.68 -12.27
C ALA A 183 0.01 11.23 -12.59
N ILE A 184 -0.48 12.23 -11.84
CA ILE A 184 -1.75 12.89 -12.12
C ILE A 184 -1.71 13.57 -13.49
N THR A 185 -0.63 14.32 -13.76
CA THR A 185 -0.43 15.01 -15.05
C THR A 185 -0.32 14.02 -16.20
N ILE A 186 0.49 12.95 -16.04
CA ILE A 186 0.65 11.90 -17.06
C ILE A 186 -0.68 11.22 -17.38
N GLN A 187 -1.47 10.90 -16.36
CA GLN A 187 -2.78 10.28 -16.55
C GLN A 187 -3.73 11.24 -17.29
N ALA A 188 -3.71 12.53 -16.96
CA ALA A 188 -4.48 13.54 -17.67
C ALA A 188 -4.05 13.67 -19.16
N ASP A 189 -2.74 13.64 -19.43
CA ASP A 189 -2.18 13.67 -20.79
C ASP A 189 -2.68 12.47 -21.61
N ILE A 190 -2.58 11.26 -21.05
CA ILE A 190 -3.06 10.03 -21.72
C ILE A 190 -4.58 10.10 -21.97
N LEU A 191 -5.36 10.63 -21.01
CA LEU A 191 -6.80 10.81 -21.20
C LEU A 191 -7.12 11.83 -22.30
N ALA A 192 -6.34 12.91 -22.40
CA ALA A 192 -6.50 13.90 -23.46
C ALA A 192 -6.18 13.28 -24.83
N GLU A 193 -5.14 12.46 -24.92
CA GLU A 193 -4.79 11.71 -26.14
C GLU A 193 -5.90 10.74 -26.56
N LEU A 194 -6.47 9.99 -25.61
CA LEU A 194 -7.58 9.06 -25.89
C LEU A 194 -8.87 9.78 -26.31
N ARG A 195 -9.08 11.00 -25.84
CA ARG A 195 -10.24 11.85 -26.18
C ARG A 195 -10.01 12.71 -27.42
N TYR A 196 -8.79 12.71 -27.97
CA TYR A 196 -8.46 13.53 -29.11
C TYR A 196 -9.33 13.12 -30.30
N SER A 197 -10.09 14.08 -30.81
CA SER A 197 -10.81 13.96 -32.07
C SER A 197 -10.18 14.93 -33.06
N PRO A 198 -9.89 14.49 -34.30
CA PRO A 198 -9.35 15.38 -35.31
C PRO A 198 -10.33 16.53 -35.58
N HIS A 199 -9.80 17.66 -36.05
CA HIS A 199 -10.63 18.80 -36.44
C HIS A 199 -11.67 18.38 -37.50
N PRO A 200 -12.86 19.00 -37.51
CA PRO A 200 -13.88 18.70 -38.50
C PRO A 200 -13.36 18.94 -39.93
N PRO A 201 -13.82 18.15 -40.91
CA PRO A 201 -13.40 18.30 -42.31
C PRO A 201 -13.79 19.68 -42.85
N GLN A 202 -13.09 20.15 -43.90
CA GLN A 202 -13.26 21.52 -44.41
C GLN A 202 -14.71 21.88 -44.75
N ASN A 203 -15.50 20.92 -45.24
CA ASN A 203 -16.91 21.12 -45.60
C ASN A 203 -17.86 21.25 -44.40
N MET A 204 -17.36 21.02 -43.19
CA MET A 204 -18.10 21.15 -41.92
C MET A 204 -17.55 22.29 -41.06
N THR A 205 -16.56 23.04 -41.55
CA THR A 205 -15.96 24.17 -40.85
C THR A 205 -16.57 25.47 -41.37
N LEU A 206 -16.84 26.43 -40.47
CA LEU A 206 -17.39 27.75 -40.82
C LEU A 206 -16.50 28.54 -41.79
N GLU A 207 -15.18 28.35 -41.70
CA GLU A 207 -14.18 28.97 -42.56
C GLU A 207 -13.30 27.90 -43.24
N PRO A 208 -13.76 27.30 -44.36
CA PRO A 208 -13.07 26.19 -45.02
C PRO A 208 -11.64 26.51 -45.46
N SER A 209 -11.34 27.77 -45.77
CA SER A 209 -10.01 28.24 -46.19
C SER A 209 -8.93 28.13 -45.12
N PHE A 210 -9.31 28.08 -43.84
CA PHE A 210 -8.39 27.88 -42.71
C PHE A 210 -8.42 26.45 -42.15
N ALA A 211 -9.32 25.60 -42.63
CA ALA A 211 -9.41 24.21 -42.19
C ALA A 211 -8.28 23.38 -42.82
N TRP A 212 -7.69 22.48 -42.04
CA TRP A 212 -6.64 21.59 -42.56
C TRP A 212 -7.17 20.68 -43.66
N SER A 213 -6.67 20.91 -44.88
CA SER A 213 -6.78 20.00 -46.03
C SER A 213 -5.56 19.11 -46.01
N GLY A 214 -5.67 17.91 -45.44
CA GLY A 214 -4.67 16.88 -45.75
C GLY A 214 -4.57 16.69 -47.28
N ASN A 215 -3.44 16.19 -47.78
CA ASN A 215 -3.27 15.89 -49.21
C ASN A 215 -4.46 15.09 -49.75
N ALA A 216 -5.35 15.76 -50.48
CA ALA A 216 -6.69 15.28 -50.83
C ALA A 216 -6.74 14.19 -51.91
N HIS A 217 -5.67 13.39 -52.08
CA HIS A 217 -5.56 12.37 -53.13
C HIS A 217 -5.39 10.94 -52.64
N VAL A 218 -5.42 10.68 -51.34
CA VAL A 218 -5.29 9.30 -50.83
C VAL A 218 -6.40 9.03 -49.81
N HIS A 219 -7.42 8.30 -50.30
CA HIS A 219 -8.55 7.71 -49.61
C HIS A 219 -9.74 8.61 -49.21
N ARG A 220 -10.77 8.56 -50.08
CA ARG A 220 -12.18 8.76 -49.71
C ARG A 220 -12.61 7.66 -48.74
N VAL A 221 -12.24 7.78 -47.46
CA VAL A 221 -12.86 6.97 -46.40
C VAL A 221 -14.16 7.66 -46.02
N LYS A 222 -15.31 7.05 -46.35
CA LYS A 222 -16.58 7.39 -45.71
C LYS A 222 -16.45 7.01 -44.24
N ARG A 223 -16.15 7.99 -43.38
CA ARG A 223 -16.35 7.82 -41.94
C ARG A 223 -17.79 8.25 -41.67
N GLU A 224 -18.64 7.30 -41.33
CA GLU A 224 -19.91 7.64 -40.71
C GLU A 224 -19.62 8.39 -39.41
N PRO A 225 -20.50 9.33 -39.00
CA PRO A 225 -20.34 10.01 -37.73
C PRO A 225 -20.49 8.98 -36.62
N ASP A 226 -19.36 8.53 -36.06
CA ASP A 226 -19.36 7.70 -34.86
C ASP A 226 -20.03 8.51 -33.75
N ASP A 227 -21.24 8.09 -33.41
CA ASP A 227 -21.97 8.53 -32.22
C ASP A 227 -21.03 8.48 -31.02
N PHE A 228 -20.89 9.63 -30.37
CA PHE A 228 -20.29 9.87 -29.05
C PHE A 228 -19.78 8.61 -28.34
N ASN A 229 -18.53 8.25 -28.64
CA ASN A 229 -17.84 7.18 -27.93
C ASN A 229 -17.53 7.69 -26.51
N GLN A 230 -18.51 7.57 -25.60
CA GLN A 230 -18.28 7.55 -24.16
C GLN A 230 -17.54 6.25 -23.84
N ALA A 231 -16.31 6.10 -24.35
CA ALA A 231 -15.43 5.04 -23.93
C ALA A 231 -15.20 5.25 -22.43
N SER A 232 -15.71 4.32 -21.63
CA SER A 232 -15.48 4.28 -20.19
C SER A 232 -13.98 4.43 -19.93
N VAL A 233 -13.61 5.44 -19.15
CA VAL A 233 -12.21 5.72 -18.84
C VAL A 233 -11.59 4.47 -18.21
N PRO A 234 -10.47 3.94 -18.74
CA PRO A 234 -9.79 2.82 -18.12
C PRO A 234 -9.43 3.16 -16.68
N ARG A 235 -9.66 2.23 -15.75
CA ARG A 235 -9.47 2.48 -14.31
C ARG A 235 -8.08 3.01 -13.97
N ALA A 236 -7.04 2.44 -14.58
CA ALA A 236 -5.65 2.86 -14.37
C ALA A 236 -5.36 4.32 -14.79
N LEU A 237 -6.27 4.96 -15.52
CA LEU A 237 -6.17 6.36 -15.92
C LEU A 237 -7.06 7.28 -15.11
N ASP A 238 -8.03 6.76 -14.35
CA ASP A 238 -8.88 7.56 -13.48
C ASP A 238 -8.13 7.95 -12.19
N PRO A 239 -7.77 9.23 -11.98
CA PRO A 239 -7.07 9.67 -10.78
C PRO A 239 -7.92 9.56 -9.51
N ARG A 240 -9.26 9.53 -9.64
CA ARG A 240 -10.22 9.51 -8.52
C ARG A 240 -10.81 8.12 -8.26
N ALA A 241 -10.57 7.14 -9.13
CA ALA A 241 -10.95 5.75 -8.87
C ALA A 241 -10.40 5.26 -7.52
N TYR A 242 -9.21 5.73 -7.14
CA TYR A 242 -8.62 5.46 -5.82
C TYR A 242 -9.45 6.03 -4.66
N GLU A 243 -9.86 7.30 -4.73
CA GLU A 243 -10.60 7.97 -3.64
C GLU A 243 -11.97 7.34 -3.39
N SER A 244 -12.67 6.97 -4.47
CA SER A 244 -13.99 6.33 -4.38
C SER A 244 -13.97 4.96 -3.67
N GLN A 245 -12.81 4.27 -3.69
CA GLN A 245 -12.63 2.97 -3.03
C GLN A 245 -11.93 3.08 -1.67
N ALA A 246 -11.18 4.15 -1.39
CA ALA A 246 -10.64 4.42 -0.05
C ALA A 246 -11.75 4.66 0.98
N LEU A 247 -12.95 5.04 0.52
CA LEU A 247 -14.16 5.14 1.33
C LEU A 247 -14.83 3.78 1.62
N ASP A 248 -14.37 2.69 0.98
CA ASP A 248 -14.73 1.31 1.34
C ASP A 248 -13.52 0.66 2.06
N PRO A 249 -13.54 0.57 3.40
CA PRO A 249 -12.46 -0.01 4.18
C PRO A 249 -12.06 -1.41 3.72
N ARG A 250 -13.00 -2.19 3.17
CA ARG A 250 -12.76 -3.56 2.72
C ARG A 250 -12.03 -3.65 1.38
N ALA A 251 -12.22 -2.67 0.49
CA ALA A 251 -11.60 -2.67 -0.83
C ALA A 251 -10.11 -2.31 -0.80
N TYR A 252 -9.72 -1.44 0.14
CA TYR A 252 -8.31 -1.11 0.40
C TYR A 252 -7.57 -2.30 1.02
N GLU A 253 -8.18 -2.94 2.03
CA GLU A 253 -7.62 -4.12 2.72
C GLU A 253 -7.52 -5.34 1.80
N SER A 254 -8.54 -5.62 0.99
CA SER A 254 -8.56 -6.77 0.08
C SER A 254 -7.43 -6.68 -0.97
N ARG A 255 -7.04 -5.49 -1.43
CA ARG A 255 -5.89 -5.34 -2.37
C ARG A 255 -4.52 -5.44 -1.69
N ARG A 256 -4.39 -4.98 -0.45
CA ARG A 256 -3.14 -5.10 0.30
C ARG A 256 -2.90 -6.54 0.78
N CYS A 257 -3.98 -7.29 1.01
CA CYS A 257 -3.94 -8.67 1.52
C CYS A 257 -4.10 -9.74 0.43
N SER A 258 -4.63 -9.40 -0.74
CA SER A 258 -4.65 -10.32 -1.91
C SER A 258 -3.23 -10.71 -2.38
N GLY A 259 -2.21 -9.90 -2.08
CA GLY A 259 -0.80 -10.29 -2.27
C GLY A 259 -0.33 -11.45 -1.38
N TYR A 260 -1.03 -11.74 -0.28
CA TYR A 260 -0.72 -12.83 0.65
C TYR A 260 -1.42 -14.15 0.30
N GLU A 261 -2.57 -14.12 -0.37
CA GLU A 261 -3.31 -15.34 -0.73
C GLU A 261 -2.67 -16.15 -1.87
N GLY A 262 -1.79 -15.52 -2.67
CA GLY A 262 -1.12 -16.16 -3.81
C GLY A 262 0.01 -17.13 -3.47
N ILE A 263 0.54 -17.12 -2.24
CA ILE A 263 1.73 -17.91 -1.87
C ILE A 263 1.36 -19.26 -1.21
N HIS A 264 0.11 -19.44 -0.79
CA HIS A 264 -0.35 -20.69 -0.15
C HIS A 264 -0.95 -21.73 -1.09
N SER A 265 -1.14 -21.44 -2.38
CA SER A 265 -1.79 -22.36 -3.32
C SER A 265 -0.87 -23.10 -4.30
N GLN A 266 0.46 -22.99 -4.18
CA GLN A 266 1.36 -23.90 -4.89
C GLN A 266 1.85 -25.02 -3.96
N ARG A 267 0.94 -25.96 -3.65
CA ARG A 267 1.37 -27.29 -3.22
C ARG A 267 2.05 -27.95 -4.41
N TYR A 268 3.37 -27.99 -4.35
CA TYR A 268 4.24 -28.89 -5.10
C TYR A 268 3.66 -30.32 -5.02
N ARG A 269 3.10 -30.83 -6.13
CA ARG A 269 2.84 -32.25 -6.33
C ARG A 269 4.07 -32.85 -7.01
N PRO A 270 4.90 -33.66 -6.34
CA PRO A 270 5.84 -34.49 -7.06
C PRO A 270 5.03 -35.61 -7.75
N SER A 271 5.02 -35.63 -9.08
CA SER A 271 4.62 -36.80 -9.85
C SER A 271 5.69 -37.86 -9.64
N ILE A 272 5.43 -38.80 -8.75
CA ILE A 272 6.18 -40.05 -8.67
C ILE A 272 5.54 -40.95 -9.72
N ASP A 273 6.15 -41.01 -10.90
CA ASP A 273 5.94 -42.12 -11.82
C ASP A 273 6.75 -43.30 -11.28
N GLN A 274 6.09 -44.12 -10.47
CA GLN A 274 6.48 -45.49 -10.22
C GLN A 274 5.73 -46.35 -11.23
N ASP A 275 6.41 -46.73 -12.30
CA ASP A 275 6.24 -48.02 -12.99
C ASP A 275 7.37 -48.14 -14.01
N ASP A 276 8.48 -48.76 -13.58
CA ASP A 276 9.24 -49.70 -14.40
C ASP A 276 10.32 -50.35 -13.52
N PHE A 277 9.86 -51.35 -12.77
CA PHE A 277 10.72 -52.37 -12.19
C PHE A 277 10.47 -53.65 -13.00
N LEU A 278 11.46 -54.10 -13.78
CA LEU A 278 11.94 -55.48 -13.93
C LEU A 278 12.71 -55.70 -15.25
N ALA A 279 13.84 -56.41 -15.13
CA ALA A 279 14.74 -57.01 -16.13
C ALA A 279 16.07 -56.21 -16.30
N SER A 280 17.28 -56.71 -16.03
CA SER A 280 17.78 -58.08 -15.88
C SER A 280 19.05 -58.09 -15.01
N GLY A 281 19.35 -59.26 -14.45
CA GLY A 281 20.38 -59.53 -13.45
C GLY A 281 21.86 -59.48 -13.88
N PRO A 282 22.77 -60.06 -13.06
CA PRO A 282 24.14 -59.57 -12.87
C PRO A 282 25.22 -60.38 -13.60
N VAL A 283 26.37 -59.76 -13.87
CA VAL A 283 27.64 -60.46 -14.20
C VAL A 283 28.83 -59.78 -13.51
N THR A 284 29.73 -60.63 -13.02
CA THR A 284 30.84 -60.46 -12.06
C THR A 284 32.21 -60.06 -12.66
N ARG A 285 33.15 -59.70 -11.75
CA ARG A 285 34.64 -59.84 -11.79
C ARG A 285 35.42 -58.85 -12.69
N SER A 286 36.67 -58.42 -12.40
CA SER A 286 37.67 -58.69 -11.35
C SER A 286 38.82 -57.66 -11.44
N LEU A 287 39.64 -57.64 -10.39
CA LEU A 287 40.97 -57.01 -10.16
C LEU A 287 41.88 -56.67 -11.35
N GLY A 288 42.70 -55.63 -11.13
CA GLY A 288 44.03 -55.47 -11.75
C GLY A 288 44.84 -54.31 -11.14
N GLU A 289 45.72 -54.62 -10.18
CA GLU A 289 46.79 -53.74 -9.68
C GLU A 289 47.89 -53.52 -10.74
N ALA A 290 48.60 -52.38 -10.69
CA ALA A 290 50.05 -52.31 -10.35
C ALA A 290 50.84 -51.14 -11.01
N ARG A 291 51.41 -50.31 -10.11
CA ARG A 291 52.83 -49.86 -10.02
C ARG A 291 53.52 -48.96 -11.09
N LYS A 292 54.07 -47.85 -10.54
CA LYS A 292 55.45 -47.29 -10.66
C LYS A 292 55.89 -46.81 -12.06
N SER A 293 56.70 -45.77 -12.29
CA SER A 293 57.70 -44.99 -11.53
C SER A 293 58.25 -43.89 -12.46
N GLY A 294 58.81 -42.81 -11.90
CA GLY A 294 60.00 -42.15 -12.49
C GLY A 294 59.84 -40.70 -12.97
N THR A 295 60.17 -39.74 -12.09
CA THR A 295 60.98 -38.54 -12.42
C THR A 295 62.44 -38.97 -12.75
N PRO A 296 63.39 -38.13 -13.25
CA PRO A 296 63.49 -36.66 -13.22
C PRO A 296 64.17 -35.94 -14.44
N HIS A 297 64.39 -34.61 -14.29
CA HIS A 297 65.53 -33.77 -14.70
C HIS A 297 65.42 -32.77 -15.88
N GLU A 298 65.67 -31.49 -15.53
CA GLU A 298 66.41 -30.33 -16.15
C GLU A 298 66.61 -30.24 -17.69
N ALA A 299 66.81 -29.10 -18.35
CA ALA A 299 67.21 -27.71 -18.02
C ALA A 299 66.47 -26.78 -19.04
N ASP A 300 66.48 -25.45 -19.04
CA ASP A 300 67.39 -24.38 -18.59
C ASP A 300 66.56 -23.17 -18.09
#